data_AF-A0A6J7UD23-F1
#
_entry.id   AF-A0A6J7UD23-F1
#
_cell.length_a   1.000
_cell.length_b   1.000
_cell.length_c   1.000
_cell.angle_alpha   90.00
_cell.angle_beta   90.00
_cell.angle_gamma   90.00
#
_symmetry.space_group_name_H-M   'P 1'
#
loop_
_entity.id
_entity.type
_entity.pdbx_description
1 polymer ?
#
loop_
_entity_poly.entity_id
_entity_poly.type
_entity_poly.pdbx_seq_one_letter_code
_entity_poly.pdbx_strand_id
1 'polypeptide(L)'
;MIGLVCDGEGTGAPYECRNEDHWVFAGTGLKNGDKFGINSLHERIPGGASGHEMDNRTANTGEGFISLAKGLNPETIGSSGAEMLYKDFPGKGGEVFAVGSMNYISSLLVDKPLSDITKNVLNHFLKNGKGQK
;
A
#
# COMPACT_ATOMS: atom_id res chain seq x y z
N MET A 1 14.22 2.36 -8.17
CA MET A 1 12.97 1.71 -8.64
C MET A 1 12.07 1.52 -7.44
N ILE A 2 10.77 1.80 -7.53
CA ILE A 2 9.82 1.84 -6.39
C ILE A 2 9.19 0.47 -6.04
N GLY A 3 9.54 -0.59 -6.77
CA GLY A 3 9.15 -1.97 -6.49
C GLY A 3 7.89 -2.46 -7.22
N LEU A 4 7.08 -1.56 -7.77
CA LEU A 4 5.82 -1.89 -8.45
C LEU A 4 5.81 -1.38 -9.90
N VAL A 5 4.94 -1.97 -10.71
CA VAL A 5 4.69 -1.62 -12.12
C VAL A 5 3.18 -1.69 -12.38
N CYS A 6 2.66 -0.77 -13.21
CA CYS A 6 1.25 -0.72 -13.60
C CYS A 6 0.74 -2.08 -14.06
N ASP A 7 -0.32 -2.54 -13.41
CA ASP A 7 -1.00 -3.84 -13.53
C ASP A 7 -2.52 -3.61 -13.55
N GLY A 8 -2.98 -2.57 -14.26
CA GLY A 8 -4.39 -2.40 -14.62
C GLY A 8 -5.07 -1.13 -14.10
N GLU A 9 -6.27 -0.90 -14.63
CA GLU A 9 -7.04 0.33 -14.45
C GLU A 9 -8.55 0.09 -14.32
N GLY A 10 -9.29 1.10 -13.87
CA GLY A 10 -10.75 1.17 -14.03
C GLY A 10 -11.60 0.39 -13.00
N THR A 11 -11.01 -0.22 -11.97
CA THR A 11 -11.75 -0.84 -10.87
C THR A 11 -11.38 -0.22 -9.52
N GLY A 12 -12.20 -0.44 -8.48
CA GLY A 12 -11.95 0.00 -7.11
C GLY A 12 -12.34 -1.10 -6.12
N ALA A 13 -11.48 -1.36 -5.14
CA ALA A 13 -11.68 -2.36 -4.09
C ALA A 13 -10.94 -1.97 -2.80
N PRO A 14 -11.28 -2.55 -1.64
CA PRO A 14 -10.45 -2.44 -0.44
C PRO A 14 -9.15 -3.24 -0.60
N TYR A 15 -8.18 -2.95 0.27
CA TYR A 15 -7.02 -3.80 0.50
C TYR A 15 -7.36 -4.89 1.52
N GLU A 16 -6.66 -6.02 1.42
CA GLU A 16 -6.57 -7.08 2.43
C GLU A 16 -5.20 -7.02 3.11
N CYS A 17 -5.17 -6.99 4.44
CA CYS A 17 -3.93 -7.03 5.22
C CYS A 17 -3.27 -8.42 5.13
N ARG A 18 -1.97 -8.46 4.87
CA ARG A 18 -1.20 -9.71 4.70
C ARG A 18 -0.03 -9.87 5.66
N ASN A 19 0.35 -8.80 6.36
CA ASN A 19 1.48 -8.81 7.29
C ASN A 19 1.22 -7.92 8.51
N GLU A 20 0.24 -8.33 9.33
CA GLU A 20 -0.23 -7.56 10.50
C GLU A 20 0.87 -7.20 11.51
N ASP A 21 1.92 -8.02 11.62
CA ASP A 21 3.03 -7.82 12.57
C ASP A 21 4.01 -6.73 12.13
N HIS A 22 3.91 -6.26 10.87
CA HIS A 22 4.77 -5.20 10.37
C HIS A 22 4.45 -3.87 11.04
N TRP A 23 5.48 -3.08 11.39
CA TRP A 23 5.34 -1.81 12.13
C TRP A 23 4.40 -0.79 11.44
N VAL A 24 4.22 -0.91 10.12
CA VAL A 24 3.26 -0.12 9.34
C VAL A 24 1.83 -0.23 9.91
N PHE A 25 1.44 -1.40 10.41
CA PHE A 25 0.10 -1.65 10.93
C PHE A 25 -0.03 -1.42 12.44
N ALA A 26 1.02 -0.92 13.11
CA ALA A 26 1.01 -0.68 14.54
C ALA A 26 -0.15 0.23 14.96
N GLY A 27 -0.98 -0.23 15.91
CA GLY A 27 -2.11 0.53 16.45
C GLY A 27 -3.32 0.65 15.52
N THR A 28 -3.31 0.01 14.34
CA THR A 28 -4.47 -0.03 13.44
C THR A 28 -5.54 -1.02 13.91
N GLY A 29 -5.14 -2.07 14.63
CA GLY A 29 -5.99 -3.18 15.04
C GLY A 29 -6.25 -4.20 13.92
N LEU A 30 -5.73 -3.98 12.71
CA LEU A 30 -5.89 -4.90 11.59
C LEU A 30 -5.23 -6.25 11.85
N LYS A 31 -5.88 -7.30 11.37
CA LYS A 31 -5.41 -8.68 11.31
C LYS A 31 -5.23 -9.16 9.88
N ASN A 32 -4.41 -10.18 9.68
CA ASN A 32 -4.24 -10.83 8.39
C ASN A 32 -5.61 -11.31 7.89
N GLY A 33 -5.98 -10.90 6.67
CA GLY A 33 -7.30 -11.13 6.09
C GLY A 33 -8.33 -10.01 6.31
N ASP A 34 -8.06 -9.06 7.23
CA ASP A 34 -8.95 -7.91 7.41
C ASP A 34 -8.90 -6.98 6.21
N LYS A 35 -10.06 -6.39 5.92
CA LYS A 35 -10.24 -5.42 4.82
C LYS A 35 -10.13 -4.00 5.34
N PHE A 36 -9.43 -3.15 4.60
CA PHE A 36 -9.29 -1.73 4.92
C PHE A 36 -9.20 -0.89 3.64
N GLY A 37 -9.36 0.43 3.75
CA GLY A 37 -9.52 1.29 2.57
C GLY A 37 -10.86 1.04 1.87
N ILE A 38 -11.92 0.84 2.65
CA ILE A 38 -13.28 0.54 2.13
C ILE A 38 -13.93 1.82 1.62
N ASN A 39 -13.77 2.92 2.36
CA ASN A 39 -14.35 4.21 2.00
C ASN A 39 -13.42 4.96 1.07
N SER A 40 -13.98 5.56 0.01
CA SER A 40 -13.24 6.40 -0.94
C SER A 40 -14.10 7.58 -1.36
N LEU A 41 -13.49 8.76 -1.45
CA LEU A 41 -14.10 9.96 -2.03
C LEU A 41 -14.07 9.96 -3.57
N HIS A 42 -13.52 8.92 -4.20
CA HIS A 42 -13.38 8.86 -5.64
C HIS A 42 -14.69 8.47 -6.33
N GLU A 43 -15.37 9.43 -6.96
CA GLU A 43 -16.72 9.21 -7.52
C GLU A 43 -16.75 8.41 -8.83
N ARG A 44 -15.74 8.57 -9.71
CA ARG A 44 -15.72 7.88 -11.02
C ARG A 44 -15.46 6.37 -10.90
N ILE A 45 -14.61 5.97 -9.96
CA ILE A 45 -14.18 4.58 -9.74
C ILE A 45 -14.39 4.28 -8.24
N PRO A 46 -15.64 3.97 -7.83
CA PRO A 46 -15.96 3.64 -6.45
C PRO A 46 -15.43 2.24 -6.09
N GLY A 47 -15.50 1.89 -4.81
CA GLY A 47 -15.24 0.53 -4.32
C GLY A 47 -14.05 0.38 -3.37
N GLY A 48 -13.21 1.41 -3.26
CA GLY A 48 -12.18 1.48 -2.22
C GLY A 48 -10.84 2.06 -2.70
N ALA A 49 -9.84 1.88 -1.85
CA ALA A 49 -8.54 2.51 -1.94
C ALA A 49 -7.58 1.86 -2.94
N SER A 50 -7.80 0.60 -3.33
CA SER A 50 -7.11 -0.06 -4.42
C SER A 50 -7.90 0.15 -5.70
N GLY A 51 -7.55 1.14 -6.50
CA GLY A 51 -8.25 1.41 -7.74
C GLY A 51 -7.79 2.58 -8.58
N HIS A 52 -8.58 2.80 -9.65
CA HIS A 52 -8.33 3.68 -10.79
C HIS A 52 -7.13 3.28 -11.64
N GLU A 53 -5.95 3.27 -11.07
CA GLU A 53 -4.73 2.68 -11.63
C GLU A 53 -4.03 1.96 -10.47
N MET A 54 -3.52 0.76 -10.76
CA MET A 54 -2.98 -0.15 -9.76
C MET A 54 -1.64 -0.68 -10.21
N ASP A 55 -0.62 -0.50 -9.38
CA ASP A 55 0.68 -1.11 -9.58
C ASP A 55 0.81 -2.41 -8.77
N ASN A 56 1.55 -3.37 -9.30
CA ASN A 56 1.81 -4.66 -8.69
C ASN A 56 3.27 -5.09 -8.87
N ARG A 57 3.73 -6.09 -8.10
CA ARG A 57 5.06 -6.66 -8.32
C ARG A 57 5.08 -7.52 -9.58
N THR A 58 6.24 -7.56 -10.22
CA THR A 58 6.52 -8.41 -11.37
C THR A 58 7.73 -9.30 -11.09
N ALA A 59 8.05 -10.22 -12.00
CA ALA A 59 9.28 -10.99 -11.94
C ALA A 59 10.56 -10.11 -11.89
N ASN A 60 10.47 -8.84 -12.29
CA ASN A 60 11.59 -7.89 -12.31
C ASN A 60 11.68 -7.00 -11.06
N THR A 61 10.74 -7.11 -10.11
CA THR A 61 10.76 -6.28 -8.88
C THR A 61 12.03 -6.51 -8.04
N GLY A 62 12.64 -7.69 -8.15
CA GLY A 62 13.81 -8.08 -7.37
C GLY A 62 13.46 -8.48 -5.93
N GLU A 63 14.48 -8.91 -5.18
CA GLU A 63 14.30 -9.49 -3.84
C GLU A 63 14.20 -8.43 -2.73
N GLY A 64 13.76 -8.85 -1.53
CA GLY A 64 13.73 -8.03 -0.32
C GLY A 64 12.53 -7.08 -0.21
N PHE A 65 11.62 -7.07 -1.18
CA PHE A 65 10.34 -6.37 -1.07
C PHE A 65 9.33 -7.20 -0.29
N ILE A 66 8.87 -6.67 0.83
CA ILE A 66 7.88 -7.28 1.73
C ILE A 66 6.49 -6.84 1.28
N SER A 67 5.62 -7.82 0.97
CA SER A 67 4.20 -7.56 0.72
C SER A 67 3.48 -7.31 2.04
N LEU A 68 2.76 -6.19 2.14
CA LEU A 68 2.06 -5.76 3.34
C LEU A 68 0.55 -5.92 3.20
N ALA A 69 0.01 -5.62 2.01
CA ALA A 69 -1.40 -5.75 1.70
C ALA A 69 -1.62 -5.88 0.19
N LYS A 70 -2.80 -6.38 -0.21
CA LYS A 70 -3.18 -6.55 -1.61
C LYS A 70 -4.61 -6.09 -1.86
N GLY A 71 -4.84 -5.36 -2.93
CA GLY A 71 -6.16 -4.97 -3.41
C GLY A 71 -7.00 -6.18 -3.77
N LEU A 72 -8.27 -6.17 -3.40
CA LEU A 72 -9.24 -7.22 -3.71
C LEU A 72 -10.01 -6.96 -5.02
N ASN A 73 -9.35 -6.31 -5.98
CA ASN A 73 -9.94 -6.04 -7.28
C ASN A 73 -10.17 -7.37 -8.03
N PRO A 74 -11.21 -7.47 -8.88
CA PRO A 74 -11.42 -8.66 -9.69
C PRO A 74 -10.17 -8.98 -10.52
N GLU A 75 -9.75 -10.24 -10.51
CA GLU A 75 -8.64 -10.68 -11.36
C GLU A 75 -9.07 -10.64 -12.83
N THR A 76 -8.34 -9.87 -13.64
CA THR A 76 -8.48 -9.83 -15.09
C THR A 76 -7.12 -10.05 -15.73
N ILE A 77 -7.08 -10.25 -17.06
CA ILE A 77 -5.81 -10.40 -17.78
C ILE A 77 -5.00 -9.10 -17.62
N GLY A 78 -3.92 -9.16 -16.84
CA GLY A 78 -3.07 -8.01 -16.55
C GLY A 78 -3.56 -7.09 -15.43
N SER A 79 -4.45 -7.58 -14.54
CA SER A 79 -4.76 -6.87 -13.29
C SER A 79 -5.19 -7.78 -12.15
N SER A 80 -4.60 -7.57 -10.97
CA SER A 80 -4.96 -8.30 -9.74
C SER A 80 -5.11 -7.40 -8.52
N GLY A 81 -5.30 -6.09 -8.72
CA GLY A 81 -5.37 -5.11 -7.64
C GLY A 81 -3.99 -4.59 -7.20
N ALA A 82 -3.99 -3.46 -6.50
CA ALA A 82 -2.79 -2.79 -6.04
C ALA A 82 -2.01 -3.62 -5.02
N GLU A 83 -0.68 -3.66 -5.11
CA GLU A 83 0.15 -4.23 -4.05
C GLU A 83 0.76 -3.14 -3.16
N MET A 84 0.56 -3.26 -1.85
CA MET A 84 1.22 -2.41 -0.86
C MET A 84 2.48 -3.12 -0.37
N LEU A 85 3.63 -2.48 -0.50
CA LEU A 85 4.91 -3.07 -0.14
C LEU A 85 5.83 -2.14 0.64
N TYR A 86 6.84 -2.75 1.25
CA TYR A 86 7.93 -2.08 1.91
C TYR A 86 9.26 -2.75 1.59
N LYS A 87 10.33 -1.96 1.54
CA LYS A 87 11.70 -2.45 1.47
C LYS A 87 12.64 -1.51 2.20
N ASP A 88 13.48 -2.08 3.05
CA ASP A 88 14.66 -1.41 3.59
C ASP A 88 15.88 -1.70 2.68
N PHE A 89 16.69 -0.67 2.41
CA PHE A 89 17.95 -0.80 1.71
C PHE A 89 19.09 -0.54 2.69
N PRO A 90 19.90 -1.57 3.02
CA PRO A 90 20.92 -1.48 4.06
C PRO A 90 21.93 -0.33 3.88
N GLY A 91 22.49 0.11 5.01
CA GLY A 91 23.54 1.13 5.04
C GLY A 91 23.00 2.52 4.73
N LYS A 92 23.43 3.10 3.60
CA LYS A 92 22.97 4.43 3.14
C LYS A 92 21.74 4.36 2.21
N GLY A 93 21.15 3.18 2.04
CA GLY A 93 20.17 2.91 0.98
C GLY A 93 18.76 3.47 1.20
N GLY A 94 18.43 3.91 2.41
CA GLY A 94 17.10 4.44 2.73
C GLY A 94 16.00 3.37 2.67
N GLU A 95 14.75 3.81 2.77
CA GLU A 95 13.59 2.92 2.86
C GLU A 95 12.55 3.32 1.81
N VAL A 96 11.83 2.33 1.27
CA VAL A 96 10.75 2.53 0.30
C VAL A 96 9.48 1.91 0.85
N PHE A 97 8.39 2.69 0.84
CA PHE A 97 7.03 2.23 1.05
C PHE A 97 6.20 2.65 -0.15
N ALA A 98 5.46 1.72 -0.75
CA ALA A 98 4.61 1.97 -1.92
C ALA A 98 3.24 1.35 -1.71
N VAL A 99 2.19 2.07 -2.10
CA VAL A 99 0.78 1.66 -1.93
C VAL A 99 0.17 1.10 -3.23
N GLY A 100 0.80 1.38 -4.36
CA GLY A 100 0.42 0.85 -5.67
C GLY A 100 -0.96 1.27 -6.15
N SER A 101 -1.52 2.39 -5.71
CA SER A 101 -2.84 2.83 -6.18
C SER A 101 -3.03 4.35 -6.19
N MET A 102 -3.68 4.84 -7.25
CA MET A 102 -4.19 6.20 -7.32
C MET A 102 -5.30 6.50 -6.30
N ASN A 103 -6.24 5.56 -6.10
CA ASN A 103 -7.39 5.77 -5.20
C ASN A 103 -7.03 5.86 -3.71
N TYR A 104 -5.78 5.54 -3.35
CA TYR A 104 -5.30 5.57 -1.98
C TYR A 104 -5.52 6.94 -1.33
N ILE A 105 -5.15 8.02 -2.02
CA ILE A 105 -5.23 9.39 -1.48
C ILE A 105 -6.68 9.82 -1.25
N SER A 106 -7.59 9.46 -2.18
CA SER A 106 -9.03 9.75 -2.04
C SER A 106 -9.68 9.00 -0.88
N SER A 107 -9.05 7.94 -0.39
CA SER A 107 -9.53 7.12 0.73
C SER A 107 -8.88 7.51 2.06
N LEU A 108 -7.75 8.22 2.03
CA LEU A 108 -6.92 8.51 3.18
C LEU A 108 -7.67 9.24 4.30
N LEU A 109 -8.51 10.22 3.95
CA LEU A 109 -9.23 11.06 4.92
C LEU A 109 -10.52 10.42 5.46
N VAL A 110 -11.00 9.37 4.81
CA VAL A 110 -12.30 8.73 5.12
C VAL A 110 -12.17 7.29 5.59
N ASP A 111 -10.95 6.75 5.62
CA ASP A 111 -10.63 5.41 6.11
C ASP A 111 -9.52 5.50 7.17
N LYS A 112 -9.89 5.23 8.42
CA LYS A 112 -9.01 5.41 9.59
C LYS A 112 -7.75 4.53 9.55
N PRO A 113 -7.82 3.22 9.22
CA PRO A 113 -6.62 2.41 9.04
C PRO A 113 -5.63 2.97 8.02
N LEU A 114 -6.07 3.52 6.88
CA LEU A 114 -5.16 4.14 5.90
C LEU A 114 -4.45 5.37 6.47
N SER A 115 -5.19 6.22 7.18
CA SER A 115 -4.63 7.37 7.89
C SER A 115 -3.57 6.95 8.90
N ASP A 116 -3.83 5.92 9.71
CA ASP A 116 -2.89 5.41 10.71
C ASP A 116 -1.64 4.79 10.07
N ILE A 117 -1.81 3.99 9.02
CA ILE A 117 -0.72 3.42 8.22
C ILE A 117 0.19 4.52 7.67
N THR A 118 -0.39 5.53 7.01
CA THR A 118 0.37 6.66 6.45
C THR A 118 1.12 7.41 7.55
N LYS A 119 0.46 7.67 8.68
CA LYS A 119 1.08 8.30 9.85
C LYS A 119 2.25 7.48 10.39
N ASN A 120 2.11 6.16 10.47
CA ASN A 120 3.18 5.28 10.93
C ASN A 120 4.40 5.37 10.01
N VAL A 121 4.19 5.29 8.69
CA VAL A 121 5.26 5.40 7.68
C VAL A 121 5.99 6.72 7.79
N LEU A 122 5.26 7.84 7.81
CA LEU A 122 5.86 9.17 7.90
C LEU A 122 6.65 9.34 9.21
N ASN A 123 6.08 8.90 10.34
CA ASN A 123 6.77 8.98 11.63
C ASN A 123 8.05 8.15 11.67
N HIS A 124 8.04 6.94 11.09
CA HIS A 124 9.19 6.06 11.03
C HIS A 124 10.32 6.69 10.17
N PHE A 125 10.00 7.11 8.94
CA PHE A 125 10.97 7.73 8.04
C PHE A 125 11.56 9.03 8.61
N LEU A 126 10.74 9.86 9.26
CA LEU A 126 11.20 11.12 9.86
C LEU A 126 12.05 10.90 11.13
N LYS A 127 11.84 9.81 11.88
CA LYS A 127 12.70 9.45 13.02
C LYS A 127 14.06 8.97 12.54
N ASN A 128 14.09 8.06 11.57
CA ASN A 128 15.32 7.48 11.05
C ASN A 128 16.19 8.51 10.30
N GLY A 129 15.58 9.50 9.64
CA GLY A 129 16.31 10.59 8.98
C GLY A 129 17.03 11.56 9.92
N LYS A 130 16.69 11.60 11.22
CA LYS A 130 17.35 12.48 12.20
C LYS A 130 18.64 11.90 12.79
N GLY A 131 18.89 10.60 12.63
CA GLY A 131 20.09 9.92 13.12
C GLY A 131 21.28 9.89 12.16
N GLN A 132 21.15 10.48 10.97
CA GLN A 132 22.18 10.46 9.91
C GLN A 132 22.85 11.82 9.66
N LYS A 133 22.84 12.73 10.64
CA LYS A 133 23.56 14.02 10.55
C LYS A 133 24.88 13.98 11.31
#